data_AF-A0A7J6UJ60-F1
#
_entry.id   AF-A0A7J6UJ60-F1
#
_cell.length_a   1.000
_cell.length_b   1.000
_cell.length_c   1.000
_cell.angle_alpha   90.00
_cell.angle_beta   90.00
_cell.angle_gamma   90.00
#
_symmetry.space_group_name_H-M   'P 1'
#
loop_
_entity.id
_entity.type
_entity.pdbx_description
1 polymer ?
#
loop_
_entity_poly.entity_id
_entity_poly.type
_entity_poly.pdbx_seq_one_letter_code
_entity_poly.pdbx_strand_id
1 'polypeptide(L)'
;IDDRTTLLKDVMTPAKDLVVGTEPISLSEANDKLQDAKVGKLPIINGDWELVALISREDLKKNKDYPNASKDKNKQLICGAAVPILPDMELPALEERCRLLVEAGVDLLVLDSPDGDSSVQVELVKRLKAK
;
A
#
# COMPACT_ATOMS: atom_id res chain seq x y z
N ILE A 1 22.95 -12.97 11.77
CA ILE A 1 22.98 -12.44 13.15
C ILE A 1 22.73 -13.63 14.04
N ASP A 2 23.81 -14.18 14.61
CA ASP A 2 23.74 -15.46 15.32
C ASP A 2 23.42 -15.26 16.82
N ASP A 3 23.60 -14.03 17.31
CA ASP A 3 23.22 -13.59 18.65
C ASP A 3 22.06 -12.58 18.60
N ARG A 4 20.92 -12.96 19.18
CA ARG A 4 19.70 -12.14 19.21
C ARG A 4 19.70 -11.07 20.32
N THR A 5 20.75 -11.01 21.14
CA THR A 5 20.89 -10.01 22.21
C THR A 5 21.65 -8.76 21.78
N THR A 6 22.34 -8.81 20.65
CA THR A 6 23.04 -7.64 20.09
C THR A 6 22.05 -6.51 19.80
N LEU A 7 22.37 -5.29 20.24
CA LEU A 7 21.51 -4.13 20.04
C LEU A 7 21.60 -3.64 18.59
N LEU A 8 20.47 -3.22 18.02
CA LEU A 8 20.43 -2.70 16.63
C LEU A 8 21.39 -1.52 16.40
N LYS A 9 21.56 -0.66 17.41
CA LYS A 9 22.46 0.51 17.32
C LYS A 9 23.92 0.13 17.05
N ASP A 10 24.32 -1.11 17.39
CA ASP A 10 25.70 -1.58 17.26
C ASP A 10 25.97 -2.19 15.87
N VAL A 11 24.92 -2.45 15.08
CA VAL A 11 25.01 -3.09 13.75
C VAL A 11 24.39 -2.28 12.62
N MET A 12 23.51 -1.32 12.94
CA MET A 12 22.87 -0.46 11.93
C MET A 12 23.87 0.54 11.33
N THR A 13 23.64 0.93 10.08
CA THR A 13 24.38 2.04 9.47
C THR A 13 24.04 3.34 10.23
N PRO A 14 25.05 4.08 10.75
CA PRO A 14 24.81 5.33 11.47
C PRO A 14 24.10 6.37 10.60
N ALA A 15 23.24 7.18 11.21
CA ALA A 15 22.44 8.19 10.48
C ALA A 15 23.27 9.16 9.64
N LYS A 16 24.46 9.55 10.13
CA LYS A 16 25.41 10.43 9.44
C LYS A 16 25.98 9.84 8.14
N ASP A 17 25.93 8.51 8.00
CA ASP A 17 26.48 7.78 6.85
C ASP A 17 25.37 7.34 5.88
N LEU A 18 24.11 7.67 6.17
CA LEU A 18 22.97 7.35 5.31
C LEU A 18 22.89 8.31 4.13
N VAL A 19 22.63 7.75 2.94
CA VAL A 19 22.14 8.53 1.80
C VAL A 19 20.64 8.71 1.96
N VAL A 20 20.18 9.96 2.01
CA VAL A 20 18.77 10.32 2.19
C VAL A 20 18.29 11.28 1.09
N GLY A 21 17.01 11.22 0.73
CA GLY A 21 16.30 12.29 0.01
C GLY A 21 15.63 13.26 0.99
N THR A 22 15.36 14.48 0.57
CA THR A 22 14.73 15.51 1.41
C THR A 22 13.47 15.99 0.73
N GLU A 23 12.34 16.08 1.44
CA GLU A 23 11.11 16.62 0.87
C GLU A 23 11.16 18.17 0.74
N PRO A 24 10.49 18.76 -0.27
CA PRO A 24 9.75 18.11 -1.34
C PRO A 24 10.69 17.47 -2.39
N ILE A 25 10.39 16.23 -2.79
CA ILE A 25 11.10 15.50 -3.85
C ILE A 25 10.10 14.69 -4.65
N SER A 26 10.22 14.72 -5.98
CA SER A 26 9.38 13.89 -6.83
C SER A 26 9.84 12.43 -6.82
N LEU A 27 8.94 11.50 -7.16
CA LEU A 27 9.29 10.09 -7.28
C LEU A 27 10.40 9.86 -8.33
N SER A 28 10.42 10.64 -9.42
CA SER A 28 11.45 10.54 -10.45
C SER A 28 12.83 10.93 -9.91
N GLU A 29 12.93 12.10 -9.28
CA GLU A 29 14.19 12.58 -8.69
C GLU A 29 14.71 11.64 -7.61
N ALA A 30 13.80 11.10 -6.79
CA ALA A 30 14.17 10.15 -5.76
C ALA A 30 14.67 8.82 -6.36
N ASN A 31 14.07 8.36 -7.46
CA ASN A 31 14.53 7.18 -8.19
C ASN A 31 15.91 7.39 -8.82
N ASP A 32 16.16 8.56 -9.40
CA ASP A 32 17.46 8.91 -9.99
C ASP A 32 18.54 8.92 -8.89
N LYS A 33 18.27 9.60 -7.77
CA LYS A 33 19.17 9.63 -6.61
C LYS A 33 19.46 8.23 -6.05
N LEU A 34 18.44 7.37 -5.97
CA LEU A 34 18.58 5.98 -5.53
C LEU A 34 19.44 5.15 -6.51
N GLN A 35 19.33 5.41 -7.82
CA GLN A 35 20.15 4.76 -8.84
C GLN A 35 21.61 5.20 -8.72
N ASP A 36 21.86 6.51 -8.68
CA ASP A 36 23.19 7.14 -8.59
C ASP A 36 23.94 6.71 -7.33
N ALA A 37 23.26 6.72 -6.18
CA ALA A 37 23.83 6.33 -4.89
C ALA A 37 24.15 4.83 -4.81
N LYS A 38 23.67 4.00 -5.74
CA LYS A 38 23.88 2.54 -5.76
C LYS A 38 23.44 1.81 -4.48
N VAL A 39 22.51 2.41 -3.72
CA VAL A 39 21.94 1.82 -2.50
C VAL A 39 20.63 1.07 -2.79
N GLY A 40 20.24 0.17 -1.87
CA GLY A 40 19.02 -0.62 -2.00
C GLY A 40 17.75 0.10 -1.55
N LYS A 41 17.87 1.03 -0.59
CA LYS A 41 16.76 1.82 -0.02
C LYS A 41 17.18 3.29 0.09
N LEU A 42 16.25 4.21 -0.15
CA LEU A 42 16.43 5.65 0.02
C LEU A 42 15.38 6.17 1.01
N PRO A 43 15.76 6.50 2.26
CA PRO A 43 14.90 7.22 3.19
C PRO A 43 14.66 8.65 2.69
N ILE A 44 13.43 9.12 2.79
CA ILE A 44 13.06 10.52 2.54
C ILE A 44 12.75 11.16 3.88
N ILE A 45 13.39 12.29 4.16
CA ILE A 45 13.26 13.02 5.41
C ILE A 45 12.70 14.43 5.21
N ASN A 46 12.10 14.98 6.26
CA ASN A 46 11.70 16.39 6.33
C ASN A 46 12.82 17.29 6.86
N GLY A 47 12.52 18.59 7.05
CA GLY A 47 13.46 19.58 7.56
C GLY A 47 13.96 19.33 8.99
N ASP A 48 13.19 18.58 9.79
CA ASP A 48 13.50 18.23 11.18
C ASP A 48 14.20 16.87 11.31
N TRP A 49 14.64 16.30 10.18
CA TRP A 49 15.30 14.98 10.09
C TRP A 49 14.39 13.79 10.47
N GLU A 50 13.08 13.94 10.29
CA GLU A 50 12.11 12.88 10.53
C GLU A 50 11.81 12.12 9.23
N LEU A 51 11.63 10.80 9.33
CA LEU A 51 11.34 9.94 8.18
C LEU A 51 9.89 10.13 7.71
N VAL A 52 9.72 10.51 6.45
CA VAL A 52 8.39 10.69 5.83
C VAL A 52 8.05 9.62 4.80
N ALA A 53 9.05 9.05 4.12
CA ALA A 53 8.86 7.98 3.15
C ALA A 53 10.12 7.11 2.98
N LEU A 54 9.98 5.95 2.36
CA LEU A 54 11.08 5.05 2.03
C LEU A 54 10.89 4.48 0.63
N ILE A 55 11.91 4.61 -0.23
CA ILE A 55 11.87 4.11 -1.61
C ILE A 55 12.83 2.93 -1.75
N SER A 56 12.45 1.93 -2.55
CA SER A 56 13.23 0.70 -2.76
C SER A 56 13.67 0.50 -4.19
N ARG A 57 14.92 0.06 -4.38
CA ARG A 57 15.46 -0.35 -5.68
C ARG A 57 14.73 -1.57 -6.24
N GLU A 58 14.18 -2.41 -5.35
CA GLU A 58 13.40 -3.56 -5.76
C GLU A 58 12.12 -3.16 -6.51
N ASP A 59 11.48 -2.05 -6.13
CA ASP A 59 10.28 -1.56 -6.80
C ASP A 59 10.59 -1.07 -8.22
N LEU A 60 11.75 -0.43 -8.41
CA LEU A 60 12.26 -0.09 -9.75
C LEU A 60 12.49 -1.33 -10.61
N LYS A 61 13.10 -2.37 -10.02
CA LYS A 61 13.32 -3.64 -10.71
C LYS A 61 12.00 -4.29 -11.09
N LYS A 62 11.04 -4.40 -10.16
CA LYS A 62 9.70 -4.92 -10.44
C LYS A 62 8.98 -4.12 -11.52
N ASN A 63 9.12 -2.79 -11.52
CA ASN A 63 8.52 -1.96 -12.56
C ASN A 63 9.12 -2.19 -13.95
N LYS A 64 10.42 -2.49 -14.01
CA LYS A 64 11.11 -2.87 -15.25
C LYS A 64 10.75 -4.29 -15.71
N ASP A 65 10.72 -5.24 -14.79
CA ASP A 65 10.46 -6.66 -15.06
C ASP A 65 8.97 -6.89 -15.42
N TYR A 66 8.06 -6.07 -14.88
CA TYR A 66 6.62 -6.15 -15.09
C TYR A 66 6.05 -4.82 -15.63
N PRO A 67 6.32 -4.46 -16.90
CA PRO A 67 5.90 -3.18 -17.48
C PRO A 67 4.37 -3.05 -17.59
N ASN A 68 3.66 -4.18 -17.68
CA ASN A 68 2.20 -4.24 -17.82
C ASN A 68 1.49 -4.50 -16.48
N ALA A 69 2.17 -4.34 -15.35
CA ALA A 69 1.56 -4.52 -14.04
C ALA A 69 0.40 -3.54 -13.83
N SER A 70 -0.77 -4.05 -13.44
CA SER A 70 -1.94 -3.24 -13.07
C SER A 70 -1.65 -2.47 -11.80
N LYS A 71 -1.44 -1.16 -11.95
CA LYS A 71 -1.09 -0.27 -10.85
C LYS A 71 -1.97 0.96 -10.84
N ASP A 72 -2.17 1.51 -9.66
CA ASP A 72 -2.87 2.79 -9.47
C ASP A 72 -1.95 3.98 -9.81
N LYS A 73 -2.47 5.20 -9.61
CA LYS A 73 -1.73 6.46 -9.80
C LYS A 73 -0.51 6.60 -8.87
N ASN A 74 -0.52 5.92 -7.71
CA ASN A 74 0.55 5.93 -6.72
C ASN A 74 1.58 4.80 -6.94
N LYS A 75 1.48 4.04 -8.04
CA LYS A 75 2.34 2.89 -8.39
C LYS A 75 2.17 1.66 -7.49
N GLN A 76 1.07 1.59 -6.74
CA GLN A 76 0.68 0.41 -5.96
C GLN A 76 -0.06 -0.59 -6.85
N LEU A 77 0.04 -1.88 -6.55
CA LEU A 77 -0.70 -2.91 -7.30
C LEU A 77 -2.20 -2.80 -7.00
N ILE A 78 -3.01 -2.96 -8.04
CA ILE A 78 -4.47 -2.95 -7.91
C ILE A 78 -4.93 -4.25 -7.23
N CYS A 79 -5.82 -4.13 -6.26
CA CYS A 79 -6.38 -5.24 -5.50
C CYS A 79 -7.91 -5.22 -5.55
N GLY A 80 -8.51 -6.40 -5.76
CA GLY A 80 -9.95 -6.61 -5.65
C GLY A 80 -10.28 -7.60 -4.54
N ALA A 81 -11.44 -7.42 -3.89
CA ALA A 81 -11.93 -8.33 -2.86
C ALA A 81 -13.38 -8.73 -3.12
N ALA A 82 -13.67 -10.03 -2.95
CA ALA A 82 -15.02 -10.54 -2.94
C ALA A 82 -15.62 -10.46 -1.52
N VAL A 83 -16.88 -10.07 -1.44
CA VAL A 83 -17.67 -9.99 -0.21
C VAL A 83 -18.85 -10.95 -0.36
N PRO A 84 -18.83 -12.10 0.34
CA PRO A 84 -19.92 -13.06 0.25
C PRO A 84 -21.18 -12.51 0.91
N ILE A 85 -22.32 -12.70 0.24
CA ILE A 85 -23.65 -12.36 0.74
C ILE A 85 -24.34 -13.67 1.12
N LEU A 86 -24.42 -13.96 2.42
CA LEU A 86 -25.09 -15.16 2.93
C LEU A 86 -26.50 -14.81 3.43
N PRO A 87 -27.47 -15.76 3.41
CA PRO A 87 -28.87 -15.50 3.77
C PRO A 87 -29.08 -14.87 5.16
N ASP A 88 -28.23 -15.18 6.14
CA ASP A 88 -28.38 -14.73 7.54
C ASP A 88 -27.45 -13.55 7.89
N MET A 89 -26.86 -12.88 6.88
CA MET A 89 -26.00 -11.73 7.11
C MET A 89 -26.78 -10.43 7.20
N GLU A 90 -26.65 -9.78 8.35
CA GLU A 90 -27.23 -8.47 8.59
C GLU A 90 -26.50 -7.38 7.78
N LEU A 91 -27.27 -6.46 7.18
CA LEU A 91 -26.76 -5.34 6.38
C LEU A 91 -25.65 -4.52 7.08
N PRO A 92 -25.74 -4.18 8.38
CA PRO A 92 -24.66 -3.48 9.08
C PRO A 92 -23.33 -4.25 9.10
N ALA A 93 -23.37 -5.58 9.22
CA ALA A 93 -22.16 -6.41 9.22
C ALA A 93 -21.51 -6.46 7.83
N LEU A 94 -22.33 -6.50 6.77
CA LEU A 94 -21.87 -6.41 5.38
C LEU A 94 -21.24 -5.04 5.07
N GLU A 95 -21.88 -3.96 5.51
CA GLU A 95 -21.36 -2.60 5.35
C GLU A 95 -20.02 -2.42 6.07
N GLU A 96 -19.91 -2.91 7.31
CA GLU A 96 -18.67 -2.79 8.08
C GLU A 96 -17.52 -3.57 7.44
N ARG A 97 -17.78 -4.78 6.93
CA ARG A 97 -16.77 -5.55 6.18
C ARG A 97 -16.29 -4.80 4.95
N CYS A 98 -17.21 -4.23 4.17
CA CYS A 98 -16.85 -3.45 2.98
C CYS A 98 -16.05 -2.20 3.37
N ARG A 99 -16.44 -1.51 4.46
CA ARG A 99 -15.73 -0.34 4.97
C ARG A 99 -14.29 -0.67 5.36
N LEU A 100 -14.09 -1.76 6.10
CA LEU A 100 -12.75 -2.21 6.51
C LEU A 100 -11.87 -2.57 5.29
N LEU A 101 -12.45 -3.17 4.24
CA LEU A 101 -11.71 -3.46 3.00
C LEU A 101 -11.33 -2.18 2.24
N VAL A 102 -12.22 -1.19 2.17
CA VAL A 102 -11.92 0.11 1.57
C VAL A 102 -10.87 0.87 2.37
N GLU A 103 -10.94 0.84 3.70
CA GLU A 103 -9.93 1.44 4.60
C GLU A 103 -8.56 0.78 4.44
N ALA A 104 -8.54 -0.54 4.19
CA ALA A 104 -7.31 -1.27 3.86
C ALA A 104 -6.78 -0.96 2.44
N GLY A 105 -7.53 -0.25 1.60
CA GLY A 105 -7.10 0.21 0.28
C GLY A 105 -7.47 -0.70 -0.88
N VAL A 106 -8.57 -1.47 -0.82
CA VAL A 106 -9.06 -2.22 -1.98
C VAL A 106 -9.57 -1.28 -3.08
N ASP A 107 -9.25 -1.57 -4.34
CA ASP A 107 -9.69 -0.78 -5.49
C ASP A 107 -11.04 -1.22 -6.04
N LEU A 108 -11.40 -2.49 -5.84
CA LEU A 108 -12.61 -3.11 -6.36
C LEU A 108 -13.25 -4.04 -5.33
N LEU A 109 -14.56 -3.89 -5.12
CA LEU A 109 -15.38 -4.84 -4.37
C LEU A 109 -16.30 -5.62 -5.32
N VAL A 110 -16.38 -6.92 -5.12
CA VAL A 110 -17.32 -7.82 -5.81
C VAL A 110 -18.29 -8.38 -4.78
N LEU A 111 -19.59 -8.17 -4.97
CA LEU A 111 -20.61 -8.83 -4.15
C LEU A 111 -20.78 -10.26 -4.68
N ASP A 112 -20.44 -11.24 -3.85
CA ASP A 112 -20.44 -12.65 -4.21
C ASP A 112 -21.70 -13.31 -3.64
N SER A 113 -22.68 -13.55 -4.52
CA SER A 113 -23.98 -14.12 -4.17
C SER A 113 -24.40 -15.15 -5.23
N PRO A 114 -25.02 -16.28 -4.84
CA PRO A 114 -25.61 -17.22 -5.80
C PRO A 114 -26.70 -16.57 -6.68
N ASP A 115 -27.42 -15.57 -6.14
CA ASP A 115 -28.40 -14.76 -6.85
C ASP A 115 -28.04 -13.28 -6.72
N GLY A 116 -27.79 -12.61 -7.85
CA GLY A 116 -27.40 -11.21 -7.91
C GLY A 116 -28.59 -10.23 -7.80
N ASP A 117 -29.82 -10.72 -7.92
CA ASP A 117 -31.04 -9.90 -7.87
C ASP A 117 -31.69 -9.96 -6.48
N SER A 118 -31.07 -9.29 -5.50
CA SER A 118 -31.63 -9.22 -4.15
C SER A 118 -31.73 -7.79 -3.62
N SER A 119 -32.80 -7.53 -2.87
CA SER A 119 -33.02 -6.24 -2.20
C SER A 119 -31.88 -5.87 -1.24
N VAL A 120 -31.28 -6.88 -0.59
CA VAL A 120 -30.10 -6.72 0.28
C VAL A 120 -28.91 -6.20 -0.50
N GLN A 121 -28.60 -6.75 -1.68
CA GLN A 121 -27.50 -6.29 -2.52
C GLN A 121 -27.74 -4.87 -3.02
N VAL A 122 -28.94 -4.57 -3.50
CA VAL A 122 -29.32 -3.23 -3.96
C VAL A 122 -29.15 -2.20 -2.83
N GLU A 123 -29.62 -2.53 -1.62
CA GLU A 123 -29.51 -1.65 -0.46
C GLU A 123 -28.05 -1.47 -0.03
N LEU A 124 -27.25 -2.54 -0.02
CA LEU A 124 -25.82 -2.46 0.28
C LEU A 124 -25.08 -1.55 -0.71
N VAL A 125 -25.31 -1.72 -2.02
CA VAL A 125 -24.69 -0.86 -3.05
C VAL A 125 -25.07 0.61 -2.84
N LYS A 126 -26.35 0.91 -2.57
CA LYS A 126 -26.80 2.28 -2.28
C LYS A 126 -26.04 2.88 -1.09
N ARG A 127 -25.90 2.13 0.01
CA ARG A 127 -25.19 2.60 1.21
C ARG A 127 -23.71 2.83 0.96
N LEU A 128 -23.06 1.91 0.24
CA LEU A 128 -21.63 2.04 -0.10
C LEU A 128 -21.34 3.21 -1.04
N LYS A 129 -22.28 3.56 -1.92
CA LYS A 129 -22.14 4.64 -2.91
C LYS A 129 -22.67 6.00 -2.45
N ALA A 130 -23.39 6.06 -1.33
CA ALA A 130 -23.92 7.31 -0.76
C ALA A 130 -22.89 8.13 0.02
N LYS A 131 -21.70 7.57 0.26
CA LYS A 131 -20.53 8.23 0.83
C LYS A 131 -19.57 8.60 -0.31
#